data_AF-A0A4Y2BJQ8-F1
#
_entry.id   AF-A0A4Y2BJQ8-F1
#
_cell.length_a   1.000
_cell.length_b   1.000
_cell.length_c   1.000
_cell.angle_alpha   90.00
_cell.angle_beta   90.00
_cell.angle_gamma   90.00
#
_symmetry.space_group_name_H-M   'P 1'
#
loop_
_entity.id
_entity.type
_entity.pdbx_description
1 polymer ?
#
loop_
_entity_poly.entity_id
_entity_poly.type
_entity_poly.pdbx_seq_one_letter_code
_entity_poly.pdbx_strand_id
1 'polypeptide(L)'
;MLRDLSEDDIKTLINSDTTPIKEIQKFSCHSQTVERCVKLVTEASNKVWGHEARDVYIRATLKFRSVMPNFFKKSDFKCVVDIKKKK
;
A
#
# COMPACT_ATOMS: atom_id res chain seq x y z
N MET A 1 -11.08 -10.30 -17.41
CA MET A 1 -11.20 -11.35 -16.37
C MET A 1 -12.31 -10.96 -15.40
N LEU A 2 -12.14 -9.96 -14.51
CA LEU A 2 -13.23 -9.50 -13.60
C LEU A 2 -13.87 -8.15 -13.96
N ARG A 3 -13.36 -7.42 -14.97
CA ARG A 3 -13.91 -6.11 -15.38
C ARG A 3 -15.23 -6.22 -16.15
N ASP A 4 -15.59 -7.43 -16.57
CA ASP A 4 -16.68 -7.70 -17.50
C ASP A 4 -17.93 -8.26 -16.80
N LEU A 5 -17.91 -8.37 -15.46
CA LEU A 5 -19.05 -8.84 -14.66
C LEU A 5 -19.91 -7.66 -14.19
N SER A 6 -21.22 -7.76 -14.40
CA SER A 6 -22.20 -6.85 -13.81
C SER A 6 -22.35 -7.09 -12.31
N GLU A 7 -22.85 -6.09 -11.58
CA GLU A 7 -23.16 -6.20 -10.15
C GLU A 7 -24.21 -7.30 -9.87
N ASP A 8 -25.13 -7.52 -10.83
CA ASP A 8 -26.13 -8.59 -10.77
C ASP A 8 -25.53 -9.98 -11.03
N ASP A 9 -24.54 -10.06 -11.92
CA ASP A 9 -23.77 -11.29 -12.16
C ASP A 9 -22.98 -11.67 -10.90
N ILE A 10 -22.44 -10.69 -10.18
CA ILE A 10 -21.73 -10.93 -8.91
C ILE A 10 -22.70 -11.44 -7.83
N LYS A 11 -23.89 -10.84 -7.70
CA LYS A 11 -24.89 -11.27 -6.71
C LYS A 11 -25.39 -12.68 -6.99
N THR A 12 -25.66 -13.01 -8.25
CA THR A 12 -26.11 -14.35 -8.64
C THR A 12 -25.02 -15.40 -8.38
N LEU A 13 -23.76 -15.06 -8.67
CA LEU A 13 -22.61 -15.93 -8.41
C LEU A 13 -22.39 -16.25 -6.92
N ILE A 14 -22.61 -15.29 -6.04
CA ILE A 14 -22.47 -15.45 -4.58
C ILE A 14 -23.62 -16.32 -4.00
N ASN A 15 -24.82 -16.18 -4.55
CA ASN A 15 -26.01 -16.87 -4.06
C ASN A 15 -26.24 -18.24 -4.69
N SER A 16 -25.55 -18.56 -5.79
CA SER A 16 -25.60 -19.88 -6.39
C SER A 16 -24.62 -20.82 -5.64
N ASP A 17 -25.14 -21.82 -4.94
CA ASP A 17 -24.33 -22.86 -4.24
C ASP A 17 -23.44 -23.69 -5.20
N THR A 18 -23.61 -23.53 -6.51
CA THR A 18 -22.73 -24.07 -7.54
C THR A 18 -21.40 -23.38 -7.52
N THR A 19 -20.38 -24.03 -6.94
CA THR A 19 -18.98 -23.60 -6.87
C THR A 19 -18.44 -22.88 -8.13
N PRO A 20 -18.39 -21.53 -8.16
CA PRO A 20 -17.70 -20.78 -9.21
C PRO A 20 -16.38 -20.19 -8.68
N ILE A 21 -16.08 -20.37 -7.38
CA ILE A 21 -14.84 -19.91 -6.75
C ILE A 21 -13.62 -20.59 -7.39
N LYS A 22 -13.82 -21.73 -8.08
CA LYS A 22 -12.77 -22.37 -8.87
C LYS A 22 -12.46 -21.64 -10.19
N GLU A 23 -13.45 -20.99 -10.80
CA GLU A 23 -13.30 -20.22 -12.05
C GLU A 23 -12.86 -18.77 -11.81
N ILE A 24 -13.22 -18.21 -10.65
CA ILE A 24 -12.54 -17.03 -10.13
C ILE A 24 -11.08 -17.43 -9.94
N GLN A 25 -10.19 -16.87 -10.75
CA GLN A 25 -8.76 -17.10 -10.68
C GLN A 25 -8.34 -17.13 -9.20
N LYS A 26 -7.92 -18.31 -8.71
CA LYS A 26 -7.39 -18.45 -7.36
C LYS A 26 -6.11 -17.63 -7.27
N PHE A 27 -6.25 -16.36 -6.93
CA PHE A 27 -5.12 -15.55 -6.56
C PHE A 27 -4.49 -16.16 -5.32
N SER A 28 -3.17 -16.22 -5.28
CA SER A 28 -2.45 -16.63 -4.08
C SER A 28 -2.59 -15.53 -3.02
N CYS A 29 -3.75 -15.51 -2.36
CA CYS A 29 -4.10 -14.54 -1.33
C CYS A 29 -3.28 -14.75 -0.05
N HIS A 30 -2.70 -15.93 0.13
CA HIS A 30 -1.81 -16.29 1.24
C HIS A 30 -0.33 -16.24 0.84
N SER A 31 -0.01 -15.57 -0.25
CA SER A 31 1.39 -15.25 -0.50
C SER A 31 1.85 -14.19 0.49
N GLN A 32 3.08 -14.34 1.00
CA GLN A 32 3.69 -13.37 1.90
C GLN A 32 3.67 -11.94 1.32
N THR A 33 3.74 -11.81 0.00
CA THR A 33 3.64 -10.52 -0.70
C THR A 33 2.28 -9.87 -0.49
N VAL A 34 1.18 -10.61 -0.64
CA VAL A 34 -0.18 -10.09 -0.44
C VAL A 34 -0.37 -9.68 1.01
N GLU A 35 0.05 -10.51 1.97
CA GLU A 35 -0.05 -10.20 3.40
C GLU A 35 0.72 -8.92 3.75
N ARG A 36 1.94 -8.76 3.24
CA ARG A 36 2.75 -7.55 3.43
C ARG A 36 2.08 -6.32 2.83
N CYS A 37 1.53 -6.44 1.62
CA CYS A 37 0.82 -5.33 0.98
C CYS A 37 -0.40 -4.89 1.80
N VAL A 38 -1.24 -5.83 2.23
CA VAL A 38 -2.41 -5.52 3.07
C VAL A 38 -1.97 -4.84 4.36
N LYS A 39 -0.95 -5.38 5.06
CA LYS A 39 -0.40 -4.77 6.27
C LYS A 39 0.07 -3.34 6.05
N LEU A 40 0.85 -3.08 4.99
CA LEU A 40 1.35 -1.74 4.67
C LEU A 40 0.21 -0.75 4.40
N VAL A 41 -0.81 -1.18 3.66
CA VAL A 41 -1.98 -0.34 3.34
C VAL A 41 -2.77 -0.02 4.62
N THR A 42 -2.99 -1.01 5.48
CA THR A 42 -3.70 -0.81 6.76
C THR A 42 -2.92 0.12 7.69
N GLU A 43 -1.61 -0.09 7.87
CA GLU A 43 -0.76 0.78 8.69
C GLU A 43 -0.73 2.22 8.16
N ALA A 44 -0.64 2.40 6.84
CA ALA A 44 -0.68 3.73 6.22
C ALA A 44 -2.03 4.43 6.43
N SER A 45 -3.13 3.69 6.26
CA SER A 45 -4.49 4.21 6.44
C SER A 45 -4.74 4.60 7.91
N ASN A 46 -4.30 3.77 8.86
CA ASN A 46 -4.44 4.03 10.29
C ASN A 46 -3.71 5.32 10.71
N LYS A 47 -2.56 5.64 10.11
CA LYS A 47 -1.82 6.87 10.42
C LYS A 47 -2.56 8.16 10.05
N VAL A 48 -3.52 8.08 9.12
CA VAL A 48 -4.28 9.25 8.63
C VAL A 48 -5.77 9.20 9.00
N TRP A 49 -6.17 8.17 9.76
CA TRP A 49 -7.54 7.99 10.20
C TRP A 49 -7.89 8.99 11.29
N GLY A 50 -8.91 9.81 11.05
CA GLY A 50 -9.29 10.93 11.91
C GLY A 50 -8.60 12.25 11.55
N HIS A 51 -9.25 13.36 11.92
CA HIS A 51 -8.80 14.71 11.56
C HIS A 51 -7.43 15.05 12.17
N GLU A 52 -7.27 14.82 13.47
CA GLU A 52 -6.04 15.15 14.20
C GLU A 52 -4.84 14.33 13.73
N ALA A 53 -5.00 13.01 13.59
CA ALA A 53 -3.93 12.13 13.11
C ALA A 53 -3.44 12.54 11.71
N ARG A 54 -4.38 12.88 10.82
CA ARG A 54 -4.07 13.36 9.47
C ARG A 54 -3.31 14.68 9.48
N ASP A 55 -3.76 15.63 10.28
CA ASP A 55 -3.14 16.95 10.40
C ASP A 55 -1.71 16.86 10.97
N VAL A 56 -1.51 16.03 12.01
CA VAL A 56 -0.17 15.71 12.53
C VAL A 56 0.71 15.04 11.47
N TYR A 57 0.17 14.07 10.73
CA TYR A 57 0.90 13.38 9.66
C TYR A 57 1.34 14.33 8.54
N ILE A 58 0.45 15.24 8.12
CA ILE A 58 0.75 16.24 7.08
C ILE A 58 1.85 17.18 7.56
N ARG A 59 1.72 17.76 8.77
CA ARG A 59 2.74 18.65 9.34
C ARG A 59 4.10 17.96 9.48
N ALA A 60 4.13 16.74 9.99
CA ALA A 60 5.36 15.96 10.12
C ALA A 60 6.01 15.70 8.75
N THR A 61 5.20 15.36 7.75
CA THR A 61 5.67 15.14 6.37
C THR A 61 6.22 16.42 5.75
N LEU A 62 5.54 17.55 5.91
CA LEU A 62 6.01 18.85 5.42
C LEU A 62 7.33 19.25 6.07
N LYS A 63 7.44 19.10 7.39
CA LYS A 63 8.67 19.38 8.14
C LYS A 63 9.82 18.48 7.71
N PHE A 64 9.55 17.19 7.48
CA PHE A 64 10.57 16.27 6.96
C PHE A 64 11.06 16.70 5.57
N ARG A 65 10.13 17.03 4.67
CA ARG A 65 10.46 17.50 3.31
C ARG A 65 11.20 18.82 3.31
N SER A 66 10.92 19.74 4.23
CA SER A 66 11.63 21.02 4.31
C SER A 66 13.08 20.88 4.79
N VAL A 67 13.39 19.84 5.58
CA VAL A 67 14.75 19.53 6.04
C VAL A 67 15.54 18.74 4.99
N MET A 68 14.85 18.00 4.12
CA MET A 68 15.49 17.21 3.07
C MET A 68 16.17 18.11 2.02
N PRO A 69 17.48 17.95 1.76
CA PRO A 69 18.16 18.69 0.70
C PRO A 69 17.58 18.34 -0.67
N ASN A 70 17.62 19.29 -1.60
CA ASN A 70 17.31 19.01 -2.99
C ASN A 70 18.47 18.25 -3.64
N PHE A 71 18.19 17.14 -4.30
CA PHE A 71 19.19 16.32 -4.99
C PHE A 71 18.93 16.36 -6.50
N PHE A 72 19.95 16.68 -7.28
CA PHE A 72 19.83 16.73 -8.75
C PHE A 72 19.96 15.34 -9.36
N LYS A 73 20.77 14.46 -8.75
CA LYS A 73 20.96 13.08 -9.16
C LYS A 73 20.74 12.15 -7.98
N LYS A 74 20.32 10.92 -8.27
CA LYS A 74 20.14 9.87 -7.26
C LYS A 74 21.45 9.56 -6.51
N SER A 75 22.60 9.69 -7.18
CA SER A 75 23.94 9.51 -6.58
C SER A 75 24.26 10.52 -5.48
N ASP A 76 23.59 11.67 -5.46
CA ASP A 76 23.85 12.74 -4.51
C ASP A 76 23.23 12.41 -3.14
N PHE A 77 22.25 11.50 -3.11
CA PHE A 77 21.68 10.96 -1.89
C PHE A 77 22.65 9.96 -1.24
N LYS A 78 23.30 10.37 -0.16
CA LYS A 78 24.14 9.49 0.67
C LYS A 78 23.29 8.87 1.77
N CYS A 79 23.14 7.55 1.74
CA CYS A 79 22.46 6.84 2.82
C CYS A 79 23.29 6.95 4.11
N VAL A 80 22.62 7.01 5.26
CA VAL A 80 23.28 7.10 6.59
C VAL A 80 24.25 5.94 6.83
N VAL A 81 24.02 4.79 6.20
CA VAL A 81 24.92 3.62 6.22
C VAL A 81 26.27 3.94 5.55
N ASP A 82 26.28 4.76 4.50
CA ASP A 82 27.48 5.12 3.73
C ASP A 82 28.30 6.21 4.42
N ILE A 83 27.67 7.03 5.27
CA ILE A 83 28.35 8.08 6.05
C ILE A 83 29.28 7.45 7.11
N LYS A 84 28.91 6.27 7.66
CA LYS A 84 29.70 5.58 8.68
C LYS A 84 30.93 4.84 8.14
N LYS A 85 30.96 4.50 6.84
CA LYS A 85 32.10 3.81 6.21
C LYS A 85 33.28 4.73 5.86
N LYS A 86 33.12 6.04 6.03
CA LYS A 86 34.11 7.08 5.67
C LYS A 86 34.85 7.69 6.86
N LYS A 87 34.74 7.10 8.05
CA LYS A 87 35.53 7.45 9.24
C LYS A 87 36.54 6.36 9.53
#